data_AF-A0A8T4KUY0-F1
#
_entry.id   AF-A0A8T4KUY0-F1
#
_cell.length_a   1.000
_cell.length_b   1.000
_cell.length_c   1.000
_cell.angle_alpha   90.00
_cell.angle_beta   90.00
_cell.angle_gamma   90.00
#
_symmetry.space_group_name_H-M   'P 1'
#
loop_
_entity.id
_entity.type
_entity.pdbx_description
1 polymer ?
#
loop_
_entity_poly.entity_id
_entity_poly.type
_entity_poly.pdbx_seq_one_letter_code
_entity_poly.pdbx_strand_id
1 'polypeptide(L)'
;MPDPKKLQLILQELIRRANNESRRLRTLEQQLNAIETRLDSLEEVSVRRYKKSDLKFVETDGYIRNTNEVLLKLKNDVDKLNKQVVKFANKRDIKELEKMFDLLNPISQEFVTKESLDREVEEEVKEGFKELKRRSQKDVLSQEK
;
A
#
# COMPACT_ATOMS: atom_id res chain seq x y z
N MET A 1 29.73 83.56 -43.38
CA MET A 1 30.22 82.52 -42.45
C MET A 1 29.13 82.24 -41.43
N PRO A 2 28.89 80.98 -41.03
CA PRO A 2 27.94 80.68 -39.96
C PRO A 2 28.37 81.37 -38.67
N ASP A 3 27.39 81.87 -37.91
CA ASP A 3 27.62 82.58 -36.65
C ASP A 3 28.32 81.65 -35.64
N PRO A 4 29.50 82.01 -35.10
CA PRO A 4 30.28 81.17 -34.20
C PRO A 4 29.48 80.73 -32.96
N LYS A 5 28.51 81.54 -32.50
CA LYS A 5 27.63 81.16 -31.38
C LYS A 5 26.70 79.99 -31.70
N LYS A 6 26.21 79.91 -32.95
CA LYS A 6 25.36 78.79 -33.39
C LYS A 6 26.16 77.49 -33.48
N LEU A 7 27.41 77.57 -33.94
CA LEU A 7 28.30 76.41 -33.99
C LEU A 7 28.59 75.87 -32.58
N GLN A 8 28.84 76.75 -31.62
CA GLN A 8 29.05 76.37 -30.22
C GLN A 8 27.81 75.71 -29.60
N LEU A 9 26.62 76.22 -29.87
CA LEU A 9 25.36 75.62 -29.41
C LEU A 9 25.15 74.20 -29.98
N ILE A 10 25.40 74.02 -31.28
CA ILE A 10 25.29 72.70 -31.93
C ILE A 10 26.27 71.71 -31.30
N LEU A 11 27.52 72.13 -31.07
CA LEU A 11 28.53 71.29 -30.43
C LEU A 11 28.11 70.89 -29.02
N GLN A 12 27.59 71.84 -28.23
CA GLN A 12 27.12 71.58 -26.87
C GLN A 12 25.97 70.58 -26.84
N GLU A 13 24.99 70.70 -27.74
CA GLU A 13 23.88 69.76 -27.83
C GLU A 13 24.32 68.37 -28.33
N LEU A 14 25.28 68.30 -29.26
CA LEU A 14 25.88 67.03 -29.66
C LEU A 14 26.61 66.34 -28.49
N ILE A 15 27.40 67.09 -27.73
CA ILE A 15 28.07 66.58 -26.52
C ILE A 15 27.03 66.11 -25.50
N ARG A 16 25.98 66.91 -25.26
CA ARG A 16 24.90 66.57 -24.33
C ARG A 16 24.19 65.28 -24.75
N ARG A 17 23.90 65.14 -26.04
CA ARG A 17 23.27 63.95 -26.61
C ARG A 17 24.17 62.72 -26.50
N ALA A 18 25.44 62.83 -26.88
CA ALA A 18 26.41 61.75 -26.75
C ALA A 18 26.56 61.30 -25.28
N ASN A 19 26.60 62.24 -24.33
CA ASN A 19 26.63 61.93 -22.90
C ASN A 19 25.36 61.23 -22.42
N ASN A 20 24.19 61.63 -22.91
CA ASN A 20 22.92 60.98 -22.57
C ASN A 20 22.85 59.56 -23.14
N GLU A 21 23.30 59.37 -24.39
CA GLU A 21 23.38 58.07 -25.03
C GLU A 21 24.37 57.14 -24.30
N SER A 22 25.53 57.64 -23.88
CA SER A 22 26.50 56.89 -23.06
C SER A 22 25.91 56.45 -21.71
N ARG A 23 25.17 57.34 -21.02
CA ARG A 23 24.46 56.99 -19.79
C ARG A 23 23.43 55.89 -20.02
N ARG A 24 22.65 56.00 -21.11
CA ARG A 24 21.64 55.01 -21.48
C ARG A 24 22.28 53.65 -21.79
N LEU A 25 23.38 53.62 -22.53
CA LEU A 25 24.13 52.39 -22.82
C LEU A 25 24.59 51.71 -21.53
N ARG A 26 25.17 52.47 -20.60
CA ARG A 26 25.60 51.93 -19.30
C ARG A 26 24.43 51.33 -18.51
N THR A 27 23.26 51.96 -18.52
CA THR A 27 22.06 51.40 -17.87
C THR A 27 21.60 50.11 -18.54
N LEU A 28 21.64 50.04 -19.87
CA LEU A 28 21.30 48.83 -20.61
C LEU A 28 22.27 47.69 -20.33
N GLU A 29 23.58 47.96 -20.28
CA GLU A 29 24.60 46.97 -19.91
C GLU A 29 24.37 46.43 -18.49
N GLN A 30 24.06 47.30 -17.53
CA GLN A 30 23.74 46.89 -16.16
C GLN A 30 22.48 46.01 -16.10
N GLN A 31 21.46 46.35 -16.89
CA GLN A 31 20.24 45.54 -17.00
C GLN A 31 20.51 44.19 -17.67
N LEU A 32 21.32 44.17 -18.72
CA LEU A 32 21.73 42.97 -19.42
C LEU A 32 22.45 42.02 -18.47
N ASN A 33 23.47 42.50 -17.75
CA ASN A 33 24.22 41.72 -16.78
C ASN A 33 23.30 41.16 -15.67
N ALA A 34 22.33 41.95 -15.20
CA ALA A 34 21.36 41.49 -14.20
C ALA A 34 20.42 40.41 -14.75
N ILE A 35 20.07 40.47 -16.04
CA ILE A 35 19.27 39.44 -16.71
C ILE A 35 20.09 38.16 -16.89
N GLU A 36 21.36 38.27 -17.30
CA GLU A 36 22.27 37.13 -17.46
C GLU A 36 22.44 36.37 -16.14
N THR A 37 22.75 37.06 -15.03
CA THR A 37 22.86 36.41 -13.72
C THR A 37 21.54 35.72 -13.29
N ARG A 38 20.39 36.30 -13.63
CA ARG A 38 19.08 35.67 -13.36
C ARG A 38 18.87 34.42 -14.22
N LEU A 39 19.24 34.47 -15.49
CA LEU A 39 19.14 33.32 -16.39
C LEU A 39 20.04 32.18 -15.93
N ASP A 40 21.29 32.45 -15.56
CA ASP A 40 22.22 31.46 -15.02
C ASP A 40 21.63 30.79 -13.76
N SER A 41 21.10 31.60 -12.85
CA SER A 41 20.47 31.07 -11.63
C SER A 41 19.24 30.21 -11.91
N LEU A 42 18.44 30.57 -12.92
CA LEU A 42 17.26 29.84 -13.33
C LEU A 42 17.63 28.52 -14.00
N GLU A 43 18.67 28.53 -14.85
CA GLU A 43 19.24 27.34 -15.46
C GLU A 43 19.73 26.36 -14.41
N GLU A 44 20.53 26.83 -13.44
CA GLU A 44 20.99 25.97 -12.35
C GLU A 44 19.84 25.35 -11.55
N VAL A 45 18.81 26.14 -11.22
CA VAL A 45 17.62 25.63 -10.52
C VAL A 45 16.89 24.60 -11.37
N SER A 46 16.77 24.84 -12.67
CA SER A 46 16.15 23.92 -13.62
C SER A 46 16.91 22.59 -13.68
N VAL A 47 18.24 22.63 -13.85
CA VAL A 47 19.11 21.45 -13.87
C VAL A 47 19.04 20.68 -12.56
N ARG A 48 19.08 21.38 -11.41
CA ARG A 48 18.92 20.75 -10.09
C ARG A 48 17.57 20.06 -9.93
N ARG A 49 16.48 20.70 -10.38
CA ARG A 49 15.13 20.12 -10.35
C ARG A 49 15.03 18.90 -11.25
N TYR A 50 15.59 18.95 -12.46
CA TYR A 50 15.61 17.84 -13.39
C TYR A 50 16.31 16.61 -12.77
N LYS A 51 17.53 16.80 -12.24
CA LYS A 51 18.27 15.73 -11.55
C LYS A 51 17.49 15.15 -10.36
N LYS A 52 16.86 16.00 -9.55
CA LYS A 52 16.04 15.53 -8.41
C LYS A 52 14.82 14.74 -8.85
N SER A 53 14.15 15.16 -9.93
CA SER A 53 13.01 14.43 -10.49
C SER A 53 13.43 13.09 -11.07
N ASP A 54 14.56 13.04 -11.78
CA ASP A 54 15.12 11.81 -12.33
C ASP A 54 15.41 10.77 -11.24
N LEU A 55 16.06 11.19 -10.14
CA LEU A 55 16.28 10.32 -8.96
C LEU A 55 14.96 9.79 -8.39
N LYS A 56 13.94 10.64 -8.26
CA LYS A 56 12.61 10.21 -7.78
C LYS A 56 11.95 9.21 -8.71
N PHE A 57 12.14 9.33 -10.03
CA PHE A 57 11.61 8.35 -10.98
C PHE A 57 12.30 6.99 -10.80
N VAL A 58 13.62 6.97 -10.62
CA VAL A 58 14.36 5.73 -10.34
C VAL A 58 13.89 5.08 -9.03
N GLU A 59 13.73 5.86 -7.97
CA GLU A 59 13.20 5.37 -6.68
C GLU A 59 11.78 4.80 -6.84
N THR A 60 10.91 5.51 -7.56
CA THR A 60 9.52 5.10 -7.81
C THR A 60 9.47 3.82 -8.63
N ASP A 61 10.31 3.66 -9.66
CA ASP A 61 10.42 2.42 -10.42
C ASP A 61 10.86 1.25 -9.52
N GLY A 62 11.80 1.49 -8.61
CA GLY A 62 12.21 0.53 -7.58
C GLY A 62 11.05 0.09 -6.69
N TYR A 63 10.24 1.04 -6.19
CA TYR A 63 9.05 0.73 -5.40
C TYR A 63 8.03 -0.08 -6.19
N ILE A 64 7.76 0.28 -7.44
CA ILE A 64 6.82 -0.45 -8.32
C ILE A 64 7.28 -1.90 -8.50
N ARG A 65 8.57 -2.13 -8.78
CA ARG A 65 9.13 -3.48 -8.93
C ARG A 65 8.97 -4.29 -7.65
N ASN A 66 9.30 -3.72 -6.50
CA ASN A 66 9.15 -4.40 -5.21
C ASN A 66 7.68 -4.73 -4.90
N THR A 67 6.76 -3.79 -5.17
CA THR A 67 5.31 -4.04 -5.01
C THR A 67 4.84 -5.17 -5.93
N ASN A 68 5.30 -5.21 -7.18
CA ASN A 68 4.98 -6.30 -8.11
C ASN A 68 5.48 -7.66 -7.59
N GLU A 69 6.69 -7.73 -7.02
CA GLU A 69 7.20 -8.96 -6.41
C GLU A 69 6.34 -9.42 -5.23
N VAL A 70 5.94 -8.49 -4.36
CA VAL A 70 5.05 -8.80 -3.23
C VAL A 70 3.68 -9.29 -3.71
N LEU A 71 3.11 -8.65 -4.75
CA LEU A 71 1.84 -9.07 -5.34
C LEU A 71 1.94 -10.47 -5.96
N LEU A 72 3.06 -10.80 -6.62
CA LEU A 72 3.29 -12.13 -7.16
C LEU A 72 3.37 -13.19 -6.06
N LYS A 73 4.07 -12.90 -4.95
CA LYS A 73 4.12 -13.79 -3.78
C LYS A 73 2.73 -14.01 -3.19
N LEU A 74 1.98 -12.94 -2.99
CA LEU A 74 0.62 -12.99 -2.43
C LEU A 74 -0.33 -13.79 -3.35
N LYS A 75 -0.24 -13.58 -4.67
CA LYS A 75 -1.00 -14.36 -5.66
C LYS A 75 -0.68 -15.86 -5.54
N ASN A 76 0.60 -16.21 -5.46
CA ASN A 76 1.01 -17.62 -5.32
C ASN A 76 0.49 -18.24 -4.03
N ASP A 77 0.46 -17.49 -2.92
CA ASP A 77 -0.05 -17.99 -1.65
C ASP A 77 -1.58 -18.11 -1.64
N VAL A 78 -2.30 -17.19 -2.28
CA VAL A 78 -3.74 -17.31 -2.53
C VAL A 78 -4.04 -18.54 -3.38
N ASP A 79 -3.26 -18.80 -4.43
CA ASP A 79 -3.44 -20.00 -5.27
C ASP A 79 -3.18 -21.30 -4.48
N LYS A 80 -2.21 -21.31 -3.56
CA LYS A 80 -1.98 -22.45 -2.65
C LYS A 80 -3.16 -22.64 -1.68
N LEU A 81 -3.65 -21.57 -1.08
CA LEU A 81 -4.81 -21.62 -0.18
C LEU A 81 -6.04 -22.14 -0.92
N ASN A 82 -6.30 -21.65 -2.13
CA ASN A 82 -7.41 -22.12 -2.94
C ASN A 82 -7.31 -23.64 -3.23
N LYS A 83 -6.12 -24.12 -3.60
CA LYS A 83 -5.88 -25.57 -3.77
C LYS A 83 -6.10 -26.37 -2.49
N GLN A 84 -5.76 -25.83 -1.33
CA GLN A 84 -6.00 -26.47 -0.04
C GLN A 84 -7.49 -26.50 0.32
N VAL A 85 -8.21 -25.41 0.08
CA VAL A 85 -9.66 -25.31 0.30
C VAL A 85 -10.40 -26.32 -0.56
N VAL A 86 -10.09 -26.43 -1.85
CA VAL A 86 -10.69 -27.44 -2.75
C VAL A 86 -10.41 -28.86 -2.24
N LYS A 87 -9.17 -29.16 -1.82
CA LYS A 87 -8.83 -30.47 -1.25
C LYS A 87 -9.59 -30.76 0.05
N PHE A 88 -9.78 -29.75 0.89
CA PHE A 88 -10.50 -29.89 2.15
C PHE A 88 -11.99 -30.13 1.93
N ALA A 89 -12.61 -29.37 1.01
CA ALA A 89 -13.99 -29.57 0.58
C ALA A 89 -14.22 -31.00 0.08
N ASN A 90 -13.41 -31.45 -0.88
CA ASN A 90 -13.50 -32.82 -1.42
C ASN A 90 -13.35 -33.90 -0.32
N LYS A 91 -12.44 -33.71 0.64
CA LYS A 91 -12.26 -34.65 1.76
C LYS A 91 -13.47 -34.68 2.70
N ARG A 92 -14.11 -33.54 2.92
CA ARG A 92 -15.32 -33.46 3.72
C ARG A 92 -16.48 -34.17 3.03
N ASP A 93 -16.66 -33.91 1.74
CA ASP A 93 -17.73 -34.53 0.94
C ASP A 93 -17.57 -36.05 0.90
N ILE A 94 -16.33 -36.55 0.77
CA ILE A 94 -16.04 -37.99 0.85
C ILE A 94 -16.38 -38.56 2.24
N LYS A 95 -16.04 -37.86 3.32
CA LYS A 95 -16.39 -38.32 4.68
C LYS A 95 -17.90 -38.33 4.95
N GLU A 96 -18.64 -37.37 4.39
CA GLU A 96 -20.10 -37.35 4.51
C GLU A 96 -20.71 -38.51 3.71
N LEU A 97 -20.18 -38.82 2.51
CA LEU A 97 -20.56 -40.00 1.74
C LEU A 97 -20.22 -41.32 2.45
N GLU A 98 -19.04 -41.45 3.07
CA GLU A 98 -18.68 -42.61 3.89
C GLU A 98 -19.68 -42.82 5.03
N LYS A 99 -20.01 -41.76 5.79
CA LYS A 99 -21.01 -41.84 6.86
C LYS A 99 -22.39 -42.24 6.36
N MET A 100 -22.82 -41.70 5.21
CA MET A 100 -24.10 -42.09 4.61
C MET A 100 -24.09 -43.55 4.15
N PHE A 101 -22.96 -44.03 3.64
CA PHE A 101 -22.80 -45.42 3.22
C PHE A 101 -22.77 -46.37 4.43
N ASP A 102 -22.10 -46.01 5.51
CA ASP A 102 -22.09 -46.77 6.77
C ASP A 102 -23.50 -46.86 7.38
N LEU A 103 -24.30 -45.79 7.30
CA LEU A 103 -25.71 -45.79 7.71
C LEU A 103 -26.59 -46.69 6.84
N LEU A 104 -26.28 -46.81 5.54
CA LEU A 104 -27.07 -47.60 4.59
C LEU A 104 -26.60 -49.05 4.45
N ASN A 105 -25.42 -49.41 4.94
CA ASN A 105 -24.89 -50.75 4.81
C ASN A 105 -25.49 -51.69 5.88
N PRO A 106 -26.35 -52.65 5.49
CA PRO A 106 -27.00 -53.57 6.44
C PRO A 106 -26.03 -54.59 7.05
N ILE A 107 -24.76 -54.60 6.64
CA ILE A 107 -23.72 -55.52 7.14
C ILE A 107 -23.04 -54.97 8.40
N SER A 108 -22.97 -53.64 8.56
CA SER A 108 -22.34 -52.97 9.71
C SER A 108 -23.35 -52.54 10.79
N GLN A 109 -24.65 -52.64 10.53
CA GLN A 109 -25.67 -52.41 11.55
C GLN A 109 -25.78 -53.65 12.43
N GLU A 110 -25.28 -53.59 13.68
CA GLU A 110 -25.81 -54.44 14.73
C GLU A 110 -27.29 -54.11 14.87
N PHE A 111 -28.17 -55.06 14.55
CA PHE A 111 -29.61 -54.90 14.70
C PHE A 111 -29.95 -54.80 16.18
N VAL A 112 -29.90 -53.59 16.72
CA VAL A 112 -30.28 -53.33 18.10
C VAL A 112 -31.80 -53.32 18.19
N THR A 113 -32.37 -54.24 18.95
CA THR A 113 -33.80 -54.21 19.28
C THR A 113 -34.13 -52.94 20.07
N LYS A 114 -35.35 -52.41 19.88
CA LYS A 114 -35.81 -51.16 20.51
C LYS A 114 -35.57 -51.11 22.03
N GLU A 115 -35.73 -52.25 22.69
CA GLU A 115 -35.52 -52.42 24.14
C GLU A 115 -34.06 -52.35 24.59
N SER A 116 -33.11 -52.67 23.71
CA SER A 116 -31.68 -52.59 24.00
C SER A 116 -31.18 -51.15 23.83
N LEU A 117 -31.68 -50.44 22.81
CA LEU A 117 -31.39 -49.02 22.60
C LEU A 117 -31.93 -48.15 23.75
N ASP A 118 -33.17 -48.40 24.20
CA ASP A 118 -33.78 -47.65 25.30
C ASP A 118 -33.00 -47.84 26.62
N ARG A 119 -32.41 -49.03 26.85
CA ARG A 119 -31.58 -49.30 28.03
C ARG A 119 -30.25 -48.56 28.00
N GLU A 120 -29.56 -48.57 26.86
CA GLU A 120 -28.28 -47.85 26.71
C GLU A 120 -28.45 -46.33 26.88
N VAL A 121 -29.51 -45.76 26.29
CA VAL A 121 -29.82 -44.33 26.43
C VAL A 121 -30.14 -43.97 27.89
N GLU A 122 -30.88 -44.81 28.60
CA GLU A 122 -31.15 -44.59 30.04
C GLU A 122 -29.88 -44.64 30.89
N GLU A 123 -28.94 -45.54 30.58
CA GLU A 123 -27.68 -45.68 31.30
C GLU A 123 -26.76 -44.48 31.07
N GLU A 124 -26.59 -44.03 29.82
CA GLU A 124 -25.79 -42.84 29.50
C GLU A 124 -26.35 -41.58 30.16
N VAL A 125 -27.68 -41.40 30.16
CA VAL A 125 -28.32 -40.27 30.83
C VAL A 125 -28.07 -40.33 32.35
N LYS A 126 -28.16 -41.52 32.97
CA LYS A 126 -27.87 -41.70 34.41
C LYS A 126 -26.40 -41.43 34.74
N GLU A 127 -25.47 -41.82 33.88
CA GLU A 127 -24.04 -41.53 34.07
C GLU A 127 -23.71 -40.04 33.89
N GLY A 128 -24.25 -39.39 32.85
CA GLY A 128 -24.11 -37.95 32.63
C GLY A 128 -24.66 -37.12 33.80
N PHE A 129 -25.79 -37.55 34.39
CA PHE A 129 -26.34 -36.94 35.60
C PHE A 129 -25.44 -37.14 36.84
N LYS A 130 -24.76 -38.29 36.97
CA LYS A 130 -23.79 -38.53 38.05
C LYS A 130 -22.53 -37.66 37.89
N GLU A 131 -22.04 -37.45 36.67
CA GLU A 131 -20.88 -36.58 36.42
C GLU A 131 -21.20 -35.11 36.67
N LEU A 132 -22.37 -34.62 36.26
CA LEU A 132 -22.83 -33.27 36.56
C LEU A 132 -22.97 -33.03 38.07
N LYS A 133 -23.47 -34.03 38.81
CA LYS A 133 -23.57 -33.97 40.28
C LYS A 133 -22.19 -33.96 40.95
N ARG A 134 -21.20 -34.67 40.40
CA ARG A 134 -19.80 -34.63 40.85
C ARG A 134 -19.11 -33.29 40.57
N ARG A 135 -19.43 -32.64 39.45
CA ARG A 135 -18.93 -31.28 39.14
C ARG A 135 -19.55 -30.23 40.08
N SER A 136 -20.86 -30.28 40.29
CA SER A 136 -21.57 -29.38 41.20
C SER A 136 -21.10 -29.50 42.66
N GLN A 137 -20.74 -30.69 43.15
CA GLN A 137 -20.15 -30.86 44.49
C GLN A 137 -18.71 -30.34 44.60
N LYS A 138 -17.92 -30.40 43.52
CA LYS A 138 -16.56 -29.82 43.51
C LYS A 138 -16.59 -28.29 43.54
N ASP A 139 -17.55 -27.67 42.85
CA ASP A 139 -17.67 -26.22 42.81
C ASP A 139 -18.09 -25.61 44.16
N VAL A 140 -18.87 -26.34 44.98
CA VAL A 140 -19.27 -25.92 46.35
C VAL A 140 -18.09 -26.01 47.34
N LEU A 141 -17.20 -27.01 47.21
CA LEU A 141 -16.03 -27.19 48.09
C LEU A 141 -14.90 -26.19 47.83
N SER A 142 -14.91 -25.49 46.69
CA SER A 142 -13.96 -24.43 46.33
C SER A 142 -14.36 -23.04 46.83
N GLN A 143 -15.55 -22.86 47.44
CA GLN A 143 -15.99 -21.58 48.02
C GLN A 143 -15.87 -21.50 49.55
N GLU A 144 -15.44 -22.58 50.23
CA GLU A 144 -15.24 -22.63 51.70
C GLU A 144 -13.74 -22.64 52.13
N LYS A 145 -12.81 -22.30 51.23
CA LYS A 145 -11.39 -22.06 51.56
C LYS A 145 -10.97 -20.66 51.15
#